data_AF-A0A538RV55-F1
#
_entry.id   AF-A0A538RV55-F1
#
_cell.length_a   1.000
_cell.length_b   1.000
_cell.length_c   1.000
_cell.angle_alpha   90.00
_cell.angle_beta   90.00
_cell.angle_gamma   90.00
#
_symmetry.space_group_name_H-M   'P 1'
#
loop_
_entity.id
_entity.type
_entity.pdbx_description
1 polymer ?
#
loop_
_entity_poly.entity_id
_entity_poly.type
_entity_poly.pdbx_seq_one_letter_code
_entity_poly.pdbx_strand_id
1 'polypeptide(L)'
;MPLDLRVAFVFTEIGIEMLCVLCDETFVTTDMAWVLKDGNVPVGYLCPECLVNPRHAAERARSHAARIRSLAREAQDRLPPAQALNVLQLAQGRASHWDSLALRIEKLGSWKAPEGSLANSQ
;
A
#
# COMPACT_ATOMS: atom_id res chain seq x y z
N MET A 1 -12.21 11.12 -11.67
CA MET A 1 -11.01 10.85 -12.50
C MET A 1 -10.91 9.35 -12.70
N PRO A 2 -10.54 8.86 -13.91
CA PRO A 2 -10.35 7.44 -14.11
C PRO A 2 -9.26 6.92 -13.17
N LEU A 3 -9.54 5.75 -12.59
CA LEU A 3 -8.86 5.11 -11.48
C LEU A 3 -7.53 4.52 -11.95
N ASP A 4 -6.45 5.26 -11.77
CA ASP A 4 -5.15 4.87 -12.31
C ASP A 4 -4.29 4.19 -11.25
N LEU A 5 -4.78 3.08 -10.67
CA LEU A 5 -3.93 2.26 -9.80
C LEU A 5 -2.99 1.43 -10.68
N ARG A 6 -1.69 1.58 -10.48
CA ARG A 6 -0.66 0.92 -11.28
C ARG A 6 0.32 0.17 -10.40
N VAL A 7 0.89 -0.88 -10.95
CA VAL A 7 2.12 -1.46 -10.43
C VAL A 7 3.23 -1.18 -11.44
N ALA A 8 4.34 -0.63 -10.98
CA ALA A 8 5.54 -0.41 -11.79
C ALA A 8 6.68 -1.27 -11.26
N PHE A 9 7.65 -1.59 -12.11
CA PHE A 9 8.91 -2.19 -11.68
C PHE A 9 9.98 -1.09 -11.50
N VAL A 10 10.97 -1.37 -10.66
CA VAL A 10 12.17 -0.57 -10.48
C VAL A 10 13.36 -1.51 -10.31
N PHE A 11 14.49 -1.16 -10.92
CA PHE A 11 15.75 -1.86 -10.70
C PHE A 11 16.32 -1.48 -9.33
N THR A 12 16.81 -2.46 -8.60
CA THR A 12 17.41 -2.30 -7.27
C THR A 12 18.76 -3.01 -7.22
N GLU A 13 19.62 -2.65 -6.27
CA GLU A 13 20.81 -3.47 -6.00
C GLU A 13 20.37 -4.85 -5.46
N ILE A 14 21.14 -5.88 -5.81
CA ILE A 14 20.87 -7.27 -5.43
C ILE A 14 20.98 -7.39 -3.91
N GLY A 15 19.95 -7.96 -3.26
CA GLY A 15 20.00 -8.26 -1.84
C GLY A 15 19.58 -7.12 -0.91
N ILE A 16 18.91 -6.09 -1.41
CA ILE A 16 18.30 -5.06 -0.56
C ILE A 16 17.06 -5.63 0.13
N GLU A 17 17.03 -5.50 1.46
CA GLU A 17 15.84 -5.74 2.28
C GLU A 17 14.90 -4.53 2.19
N MET A 18 13.65 -4.78 1.82
CA MET A 18 12.60 -3.77 1.63
C MET A 18 11.39 -4.09 2.50
N LEU A 19 10.59 -3.06 2.79
CA LEU A 19 9.33 -3.20 3.53
C LEU A 19 8.15 -3.15 2.58
N CYS A 20 7.24 -4.13 2.67
CA CYS A 20 6.00 -4.11 1.92
C CYS A 20 5.07 -3.04 2.46
N VAL A 21 4.59 -2.15 1.59
CA VAL A 21 3.69 -1.05 1.96
C VAL A 21 2.31 -1.53 2.40
N LEU A 22 1.94 -2.77 2.07
CA LEU A 22 0.61 -3.31 2.38
C LEU A 22 0.59 -4.21 3.61
N CYS A 23 1.60 -5.06 3.82
CA CYS A 23 1.59 -6.00 4.94
C CYS A 23 2.63 -5.69 6.03
N ASP A 24 3.45 -4.65 5.87
CA ASP A 24 4.56 -4.31 6.77
C ASP A 24 5.60 -5.44 6.96
N GLU A 25 5.60 -6.48 6.11
CA GLU A 25 6.60 -7.54 6.16
C GLU A 25 7.83 -7.17 5.34
N THR A 26 9.01 -7.55 5.83
CA THR A 26 10.25 -7.37 5.08
C THR A 26 10.39 -8.45 4.01
N PHE A 27 10.96 -8.08 2.88
CA PHE A 27 11.26 -9.00 1.79
C PHE A 27 12.54 -8.57 1.08
N VAL A 28 13.26 -9.55 0.55
CA VAL A 28 14.48 -9.32 -0.22
C VAL A 28 14.13 -9.38 -1.70
N THR A 29 14.66 -8.44 -2.47
CA THR A 29 14.64 -8.52 -3.94
C THR A 29 16.03 -8.84 -4.49
N THR A 30 16.05 -9.60 -5.57
CA THR A 30 17.27 -10.05 -6.23
C THR A 30 17.70 -9.16 -7.41
N ASP A 31 16.86 -8.22 -7.87
CA ASP A 31 17.12 -7.34 -9.04
C ASP A 31 15.95 -6.39 -9.38
N MET A 32 14.72 -6.79 -9.08
CA MET A 32 13.50 -6.05 -9.43
C MET A 32 12.53 -5.91 -8.26
N ALA A 33 12.10 -4.67 -8.01
CA ALA A 33 11.09 -4.35 -7.01
C ALA A 33 9.79 -3.87 -7.67
N TRP A 34 8.65 -4.28 -7.12
CA TRP A 34 7.34 -3.83 -7.57
C TRP A 34 6.86 -2.67 -6.70
N VAL A 35 6.44 -1.57 -7.31
CA VAL A 35 5.94 -0.38 -6.63
C VAL A 35 4.47 -0.18 -6.94
N LEU A 36 3.66 -0.10 -5.89
CA LEU A 36 2.28 0.34 -5.96
C LEU A 36 2.25 1.85 -6.20
N LYS A 37 1.51 2.29 -7.22
CA LYS A 37 1.30 3.70 -7.55
C LYS A 37 -0.18 4.04 -7.55
N ASP A 38 -0.50 5.20 -6.98
CA ASP A 38 -1.80 5.85 -7.09
C ASP A 38 -1.68 7.00 -8.11
N GLY A 39 -2.09 6.74 -9.35
CA GLY A 39 -1.73 7.56 -10.51
C GLY A 39 -0.23 7.55 -10.72
N ASN A 40 0.38 8.74 -10.72
CA ASN A 40 1.83 8.91 -10.83
C ASN A 40 2.53 8.96 -9.47
N VAL A 41 1.80 8.84 -8.37
CA VAL A 41 2.36 8.96 -7.01
C VAL A 41 2.75 7.57 -6.49
N PRO A 42 4.04 7.33 -6.15
CA PRO A 42 4.44 6.08 -5.52
C PRO A 42 3.85 5.99 -4.12
N VAL A 43 3.14 4.88 -3.85
CA VAL A 43 2.63 4.54 -2.52
C VAL A 43 3.71 3.80 -1.73
N GLY A 44 4.33 2.79 -2.35
CA GLY A 44 5.45 2.03 -1.78
C GLY A 44 5.67 0.67 -2.45
N TYR A 45 6.61 -0.11 -1.93
CA TYR A 45 6.97 -1.41 -2.50
C TYR A 45 6.00 -2.53 -2.13
N LEU A 46 5.86 -3.53 -2.99
CA LEU A 46 5.02 -4.72 -2.78
C LEU A 46 5.89 -5.96 -2.65
N CYS A 47 5.63 -6.77 -1.63
CA CYS A 47 6.19 -8.12 -1.55
C CYS A 47 5.53 -9.06 -2.59
N PRO A 48 6.17 -10.19 -2.93
CA PRO A 48 5.64 -11.15 -3.90
C PRO A 48 4.22 -11.65 -3.56
N GLU A 49 3.91 -11.87 -2.28
CA GLU A 49 2.59 -12.35 -1.85
C GLU A 49 1.48 -11.33 -2.16
N CYS A 50 1.68 -10.06 -1.75
CA CYS A 50 0.74 -8.98 -2.03
C CYS A 50 0.64 -8.70 -3.54
N LEU A 51 1.71 -8.94 -4.30
CA LEU A 51 1.72 -8.82 -5.75
C LEU A 51 0.95 -9.93 -6.47
N VAL A 52 0.88 -11.16 -5.97
CA VAL A 52 0.12 -12.22 -6.67
C VAL A 52 -1.32 -12.35 -6.19
N ASN A 53 -1.64 -11.77 -5.04
CA ASN A 53 -2.96 -11.89 -4.42
C ASN A 53 -3.57 -10.51 -4.10
N PRO A 54 -4.24 -9.85 -5.08
CA PRO A 54 -4.91 -8.57 -4.87
C PRO A 54 -5.94 -8.59 -3.73
N ARG A 55 -6.65 -9.71 -3.53
CA ARG A 55 -7.62 -9.82 -2.45
C ARG A 55 -6.94 -9.73 -1.08
N HIS A 56 -5.87 -10.50 -0.88
CA HIS A 56 -5.04 -10.40 0.32
C HIS A 56 -4.48 -8.98 0.50
N ALA A 57 -3.91 -8.41 -0.55
CA ALA A 57 -3.42 -7.03 -0.55
C ALA A 57 -4.48 -6.00 -0.13
N ALA A 58 -5.73 -6.15 -0.59
CA ALA A 58 -6.85 -5.30 -0.19
C ALA A 58 -7.22 -5.49 1.29
N GLU A 59 -7.24 -6.73 1.78
CA GLU A 59 -7.48 -7.03 3.21
C GLU A 59 -6.40 -6.41 4.11
N ARG A 60 -5.15 -6.43 3.67
CA ARG A 60 -4.03 -5.79 4.37
C ARG A 60 -4.14 -4.26 4.37
N ALA A 61 -4.52 -3.65 3.24
CA ALA A 61 -4.82 -2.21 3.17
C ALA A 61 -5.97 -1.79 4.12
N ARG A 62 -7.04 -2.60 4.24
CA ARG A 62 -8.11 -2.36 5.23
C ARG A 62 -7.60 -2.49 6.66
N SER A 63 -6.68 -3.43 6.91
CA SER A 63 -6.04 -3.60 8.22
C SER A 63 -5.23 -2.37 8.62
N HIS A 64 -4.53 -1.71 7.67
CA HIS A 64 -3.89 -0.41 7.93
C HIS A 64 -4.90 0.67 8.33
N ALA A 65 -6.01 0.79 7.61
CA ALA A 65 -7.07 1.74 7.95
C ALA A 65 -7.62 1.51 9.37
N ALA A 66 -7.86 0.24 9.72
CA ALA A 66 -8.33 -0.15 11.05
C ALA A 66 -7.29 0.19 12.15
N ARG A 67 -6.00 -0.10 11.91
CA ARG A 67 -4.91 0.22 12.85
C ARG A 67 -4.78 1.71 13.10
N ILE A 68 -4.84 2.54 12.06
CA ILE A 68 -4.80 4.00 12.17
C ILE A 68 -5.95 4.52 13.04
N ARG A 69 -7.17 4.00 12.81
CA ARG A 69 -8.34 4.37 13.62
C ARG A 69 -8.20 3.94 15.07
N SER A 70 -7.67 2.74 15.34
CA SER A 70 -7.42 2.26 16.71
C SER A 70 -6.44 3.18 17.43
N LEU A 71 -5.29 3.43 16.82
CA LEU A 71 -4.25 4.29 17.40
C LEU A 71 -4.76 5.71 17.66
N ALA A 72 -5.58 6.27 16.77
CA ALA A 72 -6.15 7.59 16.95
C ALA A 72 -7.14 7.66 18.12
N ARG A 73 -7.95 6.61 18.32
CA ARG A 73 -8.85 6.49 19.49
C ARG A 73 -8.06 6.33 20.78
N GLU A 74 -7.03 5.49 20.79
CA GLU A 74 -6.15 5.33 21.96
C GLU A 74 -5.42 6.62 22.32
N ALA A 75 -5.03 7.41 21.32
CA ALA A 75 -4.40 8.71 21.53
C ALA A 75 -5.38 9.78 22.03
N GLN A 76 -6.65 9.72 21.62
CA GLN A 76 -7.69 10.68 22.01
C GLN A 76 -7.79 10.82 23.54
N ASP A 77 -7.77 9.70 24.26
CA ASP A 77 -7.91 9.67 25.73
C ASP A 77 -6.68 10.21 26.48
N ARG A 78 -5.55 10.39 25.77
CA ARG A 78 -4.27 10.79 26.35
C ARG A 78 -3.84 12.21 25.97
N LEU A 79 -4.61 12.89 25.12
CA LEU A 79 -4.26 14.18 24.55
C LEU A 79 -5.20 15.29 25.03
N PRO A 80 -4.72 16.54 25.12
CA PRO A 80 -5.58 17.70 25.30
C PRO A 80 -6.66 17.77 24.20
N PRO A 81 -7.89 18.24 24.50
CA PRO A 81 -9.03 18.16 23.57
C PRO A 81 -8.76 18.70 22.15
N ALA A 82 -8.06 19.83 22.02
CA ALA A 82 -7.73 20.42 20.72
C ALA A 82 -6.74 19.55 19.91
N GLN A 83 -5.78 18.93 20.58
CA GLN A 83 -4.81 18.02 19.93
C GLN A 83 -5.47 16.71 19.55
N ALA A 84 -6.33 16.18 20.42
CA ALA A 84 -7.11 14.97 20.16
C ALA A 84 -7.98 15.12 18.90
N LEU A 85 -8.67 16.26 18.74
CA LEU A 85 -9.47 16.53 17.55
C LEU A 85 -8.62 16.54 16.27
N ASN A 86 -7.47 17.21 16.28
CA ASN A 86 -6.56 17.26 15.13
C ASN A 86 -6.04 15.86 14.75
N VAL A 87 -5.65 15.06 15.75
CA VAL A 87 -5.20 13.67 15.53
C VAL A 87 -6.30 12.82 14.92
N LEU A 88 -7.53 12.92 15.43
CA LEU A 88 -8.67 12.18 14.89
C LEU A 88 -8.98 12.57 13.43
N GLN A 89 -8.94 13.85 13.10
CA GLN A 89 -9.18 14.32 11.74
C GLN A 89 -8.10 13.81 10.76
N LEU A 90 -6.83 13.92 11.14
CA LEU A 90 -5.71 13.42 10.34
C LEU A 90 -5.78 11.90 10.15
N ALA A 91 -6.03 11.17 11.24
CA ALA A 91 -6.17 9.72 11.21
C ALA A 91 -7.35 9.28 10.34
N GLN A 92 -8.49 9.96 10.43
CA GLN A 92 -9.66 9.66 9.62
C GLN A 92 -9.38 9.88 8.13
N GLY A 93 -8.71 10.97 7.76
CA GLY A 93 -8.28 11.22 6.38
C GLY A 93 -7.36 10.12 5.86
N ARG A 94 -6.35 9.73 6.65
CA ARG A 94 -5.41 8.67 6.28
C ARG A 94 -6.06 7.29 6.19
N ALA A 95 -6.93 6.94 7.14
CA ALA A 95 -7.66 5.67 7.11
C ALA A 95 -8.63 5.60 5.92
N SER A 96 -9.28 6.72 5.58
CA SER A 96 -10.17 6.81 4.40
C SER A 96 -9.40 6.63 3.09
N HIS A 97 -8.18 7.16 3.01
CA HIS A 97 -7.29 6.91 1.89
C HIS A 97 -6.96 5.41 1.74
N TRP A 98 -6.64 4.74 2.84
CA TRP A 98 -6.37 3.29 2.84
C TRP A 98 -7.58 2.43 2.46
N ASP A 99 -8.78 2.78 2.94
CA ASP A 99 -10.01 2.08 2.53
C ASP A 99 -10.30 2.28 1.03
N SER A 100 -10.12 3.50 0.52
CA SER A 100 -10.26 3.79 -0.90
C SER A 100 -9.26 3.01 -1.75
N LEU A 101 -8.01 2.91 -1.29
CA LEU A 101 -6.98 2.10 -1.92
C LEU A 101 -7.37 0.62 -1.93
N ALA A 102 -7.84 0.08 -0.81
CA ALA A 102 -8.27 -1.31 -0.71
C ALA A 102 -9.39 -1.65 -1.70
N LEU A 103 -10.42 -0.78 -1.80
CA LEU A 103 -11.51 -0.95 -2.76
C LEU A 103 -11.03 -0.97 -4.21
N ARG A 104 -9.96 -0.21 -4.52
CA ARG A 104 -9.38 -0.16 -5.86
C ARG A 104 -8.54 -1.39 -6.17
N ILE A 105 -7.76 -1.87 -5.21
CA ILE A 105 -7.00 -3.10 -5.32
C ILE A 105 -7.94 -4.29 -5.57
N GLU A 106 -9.03 -4.39 -4.79
CA GLU A 106 -10.02 -5.47 -4.92
C GLU A 106 -10.69 -5.48 -6.31
N LYS A 107 -10.98 -4.29 -6.86
CA LYS A 107 -11.57 -4.14 -8.21
C LYS A 107 -10.64 -4.53 -9.36
N LEU A 108 -9.32 -4.60 -9.15
CA LEU A 108 -8.41 -5.00 -10.20
C LEU A 108 -8.59 -6.48 -10.58
N GLY A 109 -8.99 -7.35 -9.64
CA GLY A 109 -9.15 -8.80 -9.84
C GLY A 109 -7.82 -9.54 -10.07
N SER A 110 -6.91 -8.95 -10.84
CA SER A 110 -5.50 -9.28 -11.00
C SER A 110 -4.73 -7.98 -11.28
N TRP A 111 -3.47 -7.92 -10.85
CA TRP A 111 -2.65 -6.75 -11.17
C TRP A 111 -2.36 -6.76 -12.66
N LYS A 112 -2.63 -5.64 -13.34
CA LYS A 112 -2.16 -5.46 -14.71
C LYS A 112 -0.66 -5.24 -14.63
N ALA A 113 0.10 -6.26 -15.02
CA ALA A 113 1.53 -6.10 -15.24
C ALA A 113 1.74 -4.94 -16.23
N PRO A 114 2.69 -4.04 -15.98
CA PRO A 114 3.03 -2.99 -16.94
C PRO A 114 3.47 -3.65 -18.25
N GLU A 115 2.92 -3.16 -19.36
CA GLU A 115 3.37 -3.51 -20.70
C GLU A 115 4.88 -3.23 -20.79
N GLY A 116 5.65 -4.29 -21.06
CA GLY A 116 7.12 -4.27 -21.07
C GLY A 116 7.81 -5.22 -20.09
N SER A 117 7.08 -5.95 -19.24
CA SER A 117 7.67 -6.92 -18.29
C SER A 117 7.88 -8.35 -18.83
N LEU A 118 7.52 -8.63 -20.09
CA LEU A 118 7.73 -9.93 -20.73
C LEU A 118 8.24 -9.75 -22.17
N ALA A 119 9.46 -9.26 -22.31
CA ALA A 119 10.24 -9.43 -23.54
C ALA A 119 11.74 -9.41 -23.16
N ASN A 120 12.19 -10.46 -22.47
CA ASN A 120 13.56 -11.01 -22.53
C ASN A 120 13.67 -12.17 -21.55
N SER A 121 13.00 -13.27 -21.88
CA SER A 121 13.30 -14.59 -21.33
C SER A 121 12.88 -15.63 -22.38
N GLN A 122 13.58 -15.59 -23.51
CA GLN A 122 13.92 -16.71 -24.39
C GLN A 122 14.84 -16.21 -25.51
#